data_AF-A0A7C4M8D9-F1
#
_entry.id   AF-A0A7C4M8D9-F1
#
_cell.length_a   1.000
_cell.length_b   1.000
_cell.length_c   1.000
_cell.angle_alpha   90.00
_cell.angle_beta   90.00
_cell.angle_gamma   90.00
#
_symmetry.space_group_name_H-M   'P 1'
#
loop_
_entity.id
_entity.type
_entity.pdbx_description
1 polymer ?
#
loop_
_entity_poly.entity_id
_entity_poly.type
_entity_poly.pdbx_seq_one_letter_code
_entity_poly.pdbx_strand_id
1 'polypeptide(L)' 'RDLRRLLTMNKLMLDVAIDGGVTFDNVEEIIEAGANVIVAGTGIFSQADIEEATIKLKKIANEKYARIISSQV' A
#
# COMPACT_ATOMS: atom_id res chain seq x y z
N ARG A 1 -2.56 3.20 -11.55
CA ARG A 1 -3.96 2.74 -11.73
C ARG A 1 -4.15 1.83 -12.94
N ASP A 2 -3.44 2.06 -14.05
CA ASP A 2 -3.67 1.30 -15.30
C ASP A 2 -3.43 -0.21 -15.17
N LEU A 3 -2.38 -0.63 -14.43
CA LEU A 3 -2.11 -2.05 -14.19
C LEU A 3 -3.27 -2.74 -13.47
N ARG A 4 -3.76 -2.16 -12.36
CA ARG A 4 -4.89 -2.73 -11.60
C ARG A 4 -6.14 -2.84 -12.47
N ARG A 5 -6.43 -1.81 -13.27
CA ARG A 5 -7.53 -1.83 -14.24
C ARG A 5 -7.39 -2.96 -15.26
N LEU A 6 -6.20 -3.14 -15.83
CA LEU A 6 -5.92 -4.24 -16.78
C LEU A 6 -6.13 -5.61 -16.13
N LEU A 7 -5.66 -5.82 -14.89
CA LEU A 7 -5.87 -7.06 -14.16
C LEU A 7 -7.36 -7.36 -13.96
N THR A 8 -8.14 -6.36 -13.53
CA THR A 8 -9.60 -6.50 -13.35
C THR A 8 -10.31 -6.80 -14.67
N MET A 9 -9.98 -6.10 -15.76
CA MET A 9 -10.58 -6.33 -17.08
C MET A 9 -10.33 -7.75 -17.61
N ASN A 10 -9.16 -8.32 -17.30
CA ASN A 10 -8.79 -9.67 -17.70
C ASN A 10 -9.21 -10.75 -16.67
N LYS A 11 -9.97 -10.39 -15.63
CA LYS A 11 -10.40 -11.29 -14.54
C LYS A 11 -9.22 -12.00 -13.85
N LEU A 12 -8.08 -11.32 -13.76
CA LEU A 12 -6.89 -11.82 -13.09
C LEU A 12 -6.91 -11.39 -11.62
N MET A 13 -6.94 -12.38 -10.72
CA MET A 13 -6.85 -12.16 -9.27
C MET A 13 -5.39 -12.15 -8.84
N LEU A 14 -4.67 -11.09 -9.23
CA LEU A 14 -3.26 -10.91 -8.89
C LEU A 14 -3.08 -9.75 -7.91
N ASP A 15 -2.13 -9.93 -7.01
CA ASP A 15 -1.64 -8.87 -6.13
C ASP A 15 -0.74 -7.90 -6.90
N VAL A 16 -0.85 -6.62 -6.56
CA VAL A 16 0.03 -5.56 -7.04
C VAL A 16 0.91 -5.15 -5.86
N ALA A 17 2.19 -5.49 -5.96
CA ALA A 17 3.20 -5.17 -4.96
C ALA A 17 4.04 -3.97 -5.40
N ILE A 18 4.40 -3.11 -4.44
CA ILE A 18 5.46 -2.11 -4.60
C ILE A 18 6.64 -2.50 -3.72
N ASP A 19 7.77 -2.74 -4.36
CA ASP A 19 9.02 -3.20 -3.74
C ASP A 19 9.94 -2.02 -3.43
N GLY A 20 9.88 -1.52 -2.20
CA GLY A 20 10.73 -0.44 -1.74
C GLY A 20 10.25 0.97 -2.12
N GLY A 21 10.97 1.98 -1.63
CA GLY A 21 10.60 3.39 -1.79
C GLY A 21 9.35 3.82 -1.00
N VAL A 22 8.81 2.94 -0.16
CA VAL A 22 7.62 3.21 0.66
C VAL A 22 8.01 3.96 1.93
N THR A 23 7.29 5.04 2.21
CA THR A 23 7.43 5.90 3.39
C THR A 23 6.05 6.22 3.97
N PHE A 24 6.01 6.86 5.15
CA PHE A 24 4.75 7.31 5.74
C PHE A 24 4.02 8.34 4.86
N ASP A 25 4.77 9.10 4.05
CA ASP A 25 4.25 10.22 3.27
C ASP A 25 3.63 9.77 1.94
N ASN A 26 4.10 8.66 1.37
CA ASN A 26 3.66 8.20 0.05
C ASN A 26 2.82 6.92 0.05
N VAL A 27 2.72 6.20 1.18
CA VAL A 27 2.02 4.91 1.23
C VAL A 27 0.54 5.05 0.85
N GLU A 28 -0.11 6.17 1.18
CA GLU A 28 -1.50 6.39 0.78
C GLU A 28 -1.67 6.53 -0.74
N GLU A 29 -0.78 7.29 -1.40
CA GLU A 29 -0.80 7.47 -2.86
C GLU A 29 -0.52 6.14 -3.58
N ILE A 30 0.43 5.35 -3.07
CA ILE A 30 0.77 4.02 -3.60
C ILE A 30 -0.47 3.11 -3.58
N ILE A 31 -1.23 3.12 -2.49
CA ILE A 31 -2.45 2.33 -2.35
C ILE A 31 -3.54 2.85 -3.30
N GLU A 32 -3.71 4.17 -3.42
CA GLU A 32 -4.63 4.77 -4.41
C GLU A 32 -4.28 4.44 -5.86
N ALA A 33 -2.99 4.24 -6.15
CA ALA A 33 -2.51 3.83 -7.45
C ALA A 33 -2.90 2.38 -7.79
N GLY A 34 -3.32 1.59 -6.79
CA GLY A 34 -3.86 0.24 -6.94
C GLY A 34 -2.97 -0.86 -6.35
N ALA A 35 -1.92 -0.50 -5.59
CA ALA A 35 -1.13 -1.47 -4.84
C ALA A 35 -1.92 -2.00 -3.65
N ASN A 36 -1.83 -3.31 -3.41
CA ASN A 36 -2.44 -3.97 -2.26
C ASN A 36 -1.44 -4.81 -1.45
N VAL A 37 -0.19 -4.87 -1.91
CA VAL A 37 0.95 -5.42 -1.18
C VAL A 37 2.04 -4.34 -1.12
N ILE A 38 2.59 -4.12 0.07
CA ILE A 38 3.55 -3.05 0.34
C ILE A 38 4.79 -3.67 0.95
N VAL A 39 5.96 -3.43 0.35
CA VAL A 39 7.25 -3.85 0.91
C VAL A 39 8.02 -2.61 1.35
N ALA A 40 8.24 -2.49 2.66
CA ALA A 40 8.92 -1.35 3.25
C ALA A 40 10.22 -1.80 3.94
N GLY A 41 11.35 -1.38 3.37
CA GLY A 41 12.68 -1.56 3.94
C GLY A 41 13.12 -0.34 4.73
N THR A 42 13.86 0.57 4.09
CA THR A 42 14.42 1.79 4.71
C THR A 42 13.38 2.67 5.40
N GLY A 43 12.14 2.74 4.88
CA GLY A 43 11.04 3.46 5.54
C GLY A 43 10.74 3.00 6.97
N ILE A 44 11.08 1.75 7.30
CA ILE A 44 10.96 1.17 8.65
C ILE A 44 12.31 1.08 9.34
N PHE A 45 13.31 0.43 8.71
CA PHE A 45 14.59 0.09 9.37
C PHE A 45 15.54 1.27 9.55
N SER A 46 15.25 2.44 8.98
CA SER A 46 16.00 3.67 9.26
C SER A 46 15.40 4.50 10.40
N GLN A 47 14.30 4.05 11.02
CA GLN A 47 13.67 4.71 12.15
C GLN A 47 14.33 4.29 13.47
N ALA A 48 14.26 5.16 14.47
CA ALA A 48 14.81 4.87 15.81
C ALA A 48 14.03 3.75 16.52
N ASP A 49 12.70 3.74 16.36
CA ASP A 49 11.81 2.69 16.86
C ASP A 49 11.16 1.96 15.68
N ILE A 50 11.62 0.74 15.45
CA ILE A 50 11.16 -0.12 14.35
C ILE A 50 9.73 -0.60 14.59
N GLU A 51 9.36 -0.86 15.84
CA GLU A 51 8.02 -1.35 16.20
C GLU A 51 6.99 -0.24 15.97
N GLU A 52 7.25 0.95 16.49
CA GLU A 52 6.39 2.12 16.28
C GLU A 52 6.25 2.44 14.79
N ALA A 53 7.36 2.44 14.04
CA ALA A 53 7.36 2.66 12.60
C ALA A 53 6.49 1.62 11.86
N THR A 54 6.60 0.35 12.24
CA THR A 54 5.83 -0.75 11.62
C THR A 54 4.34 -0.60 11.91
N ILE A 55 3.97 -0.33 13.16
CA ILE A 55 2.58 -0.11 13.58
C ILE A 55 1.99 1.09 12.82
N LYS A 56 2.73 2.19 12.75
CA LYS A 56 2.31 3.41 12.07
C LYS A 56 2.06 3.17 10.59
N LEU A 57 3.02 2.57 9.87
CA LEU A 57 2.87 2.31 8.44
C LEU A 57 1.68 1.37 8.17
N LYS A 58 1.55 0.30 8.97
CA LYS A 58 0.44 -0.66 8.87
C LYS A 58 -0.91 0.00 9.10
N LYS A 59 -1.01 0.91 10.07
CA LYS A 59 -2.23 1.67 10.35
C LYS A 59 -2.64 2.53 9.15
N ILE A 60 -1.72 3.35 8.64
CA ILE A 60 -1.98 4.23 7.49
C ILE A 60 -2.43 3.40 6.27
N ALA A 61 -1.70 2.32 5.97
CA ALA A 61 -2.00 1.47 4.83
C ALA A 61 -3.39 0.82 4.93
N ASN A 62 -3.71 0.22 6.08
CA ASN A 62 -4.99 -0.47 6.28
C ASN A 62 -6.17 0.51 6.27
N GLU A 63 -6.04 1.66 6.93
CA GLU A 63 -7.10 2.68 6.92
C GLU A 63 -7.34 3.19 5.51
N LYS A 64 -6.29 3.45 4.73
CA LYS A 64 -6.43 3.88 3.35
C LYS A 64 -7.11 2.82 2.48
N TYR A 65 -6.66 1.57 2.60
CA TYR A 65 -7.23 0.46 1.84
C TYR A 65 -8.71 0.23 2.16
N ALA A 66 -9.09 0.32 3.45
CA ALA A 66 -10.49 0.24 3.88
C ALA A 66 -11.35 1.36 3.27
N ARG A 67 -10.87 2.61 3.26
CA ARG A 67 -11.58 3.75 2.62
C ARG A 67 -11.81 3.49 1.12
N ILE A 68 -10.83 2.94 0.41
CA ILE A 68 -10.98 2.61 -1.02
C ILE A 68 -12.07 1.57 -1.23
N ILE A 69 -12.08 0.49 -0.46
CA ILE A 69 -13.11 -0.55 -0.58
C ILE A 69 -14.49 0.04 -0.29
N SER A 70 -14.63 0.83 0.78
CA SER A 70 -15.90 1.48 1.13
C SER A 70 -16.40 2.45 0.06
N SER A 71 -15.51 3.04 -0.74
CA SER A 71 -15.88 3.95 -1.85
C SER A 71 -16.25 3.24 -3.16
N GLN A 72 -16.00 1.94 -3.25
CA GLN A 72 -16.31 1.11 -4.44
C GLN A 72 -17.63 0.33 -4.31
N VAL A 73 -18.33 0.49 -3.18
CA VAL A 73 -19.64 -0.12 -2.89
C VAL A 73 -20.73 0.95 -2.96
#